data_AF-A0A2V6MEY9-F1
#
_entry.id   AF-A0A2V6MEY9-F1
#
_cell.length_a   1.000
_cell.length_b   1.000
_cell.length_c   1.000
_cell.angle_alpha   90.00
_cell.angle_beta   90.00
_cell.angle_gamma   90.00
#
_symmetry.space_group_name_H-M   'P 1'
#
loop_
_entity.id
_entity.type
_entity.pdbx_description
1 polymer ?
#
loop_
_entity_poly.entity_id
_entity_poly.type
_entity_poly.pdbx_seq_one_letter_code
_entity_poly.pdbx_strand_id
1 'polypeptide(L)'
;MTEMFGVESEVAQRIASSLQARLTGSERRAIAARPTENTQAHQLYLKGRFFWNKRTGADLQTAADYFQQAISADPSYSNAYAGLAQATLLMPFYDAGASQDMFPKAKAAATRAIELDESSPEGHAALAMLLCYDFKVRESEAEFKRAIELDPNYATAHHWYGNTLLTTLGRFDEAIKEGKRAIELDPFSLIINADLGTTLMEARRYNDALAQLRATLALDGNFVYAHDILGSVLLLKGDVNAAIAEYEKVRTLADDDCNVLALLGLAYAKTGRKTEAVQLLEELNECGHKHNVRNYVYALMYIALDQKQTAMDYLEKSPDNWLRVDPLLDPLRDETRFQKLVARSFPENPP
;
A
#
# COMPACT_ATOMS: atom_id res chain seq x y z
N MET A 1 -25.37 -2.46 -29.23
CA MET A 1 -24.14 -2.69 -28.43
C MET A 1 -23.68 -1.41 -27.71
N THR A 2 -23.93 -0.21 -28.26
CA THR A 2 -23.73 1.13 -27.66
C THR A 2 -24.71 1.50 -26.53
N GLU A 3 -25.71 0.66 -26.22
CA GLU A 3 -26.75 0.99 -25.25
C GLU A 3 -26.33 0.83 -23.79
N MET A 4 -25.33 -0.02 -23.47
CA MET A 4 -24.97 -0.36 -22.09
C MET A 4 -24.55 0.88 -21.28
N PHE A 5 -23.55 1.62 -21.75
CA PHE A 5 -23.07 2.83 -21.05
C PHE A 5 -24.11 3.95 -21.04
N GLY A 6 -24.94 4.05 -22.08
CA GLY A 6 -26.06 4.99 -22.10
C GLY A 6 -27.08 4.72 -20.99
N VAL A 7 -27.42 3.44 -20.78
CA VAL A 7 -28.32 3.00 -19.70
C VAL A 7 -27.69 3.25 -18.33
N GLU A 8 -26.41 2.94 -18.14
CA GLU A 8 -25.69 3.21 -16.87
C GLU A 8 -25.70 4.70 -16.51
N SER A 9 -25.33 5.57 -17.45
CA SER A 9 -25.37 7.02 -17.26
C SER A 9 -26.78 7.53 -16.95
N GLU A 10 -27.79 7.04 -17.68
CA GLU A 10 -29.18 7.44 -17.45
C GLU A 10 -29.67 7.01 -16.06
N VAL A 11 -29.39 5.77 -15.66
CA VAL A 11 -29.74 5.26 -14.33
C VAL A 11 -29.05 6.08 -13.24
N ALA A 12 -27.74 6.35 -13.37
CA ALA A 12 -26.99 7.16 -12.41
C ALA A 12 -27.54 8.59 -12.29
N GLN A 13 -27.88 9.24 -13.42
CA GLN A 13 -28.50 10.56 -13.42
C GLN A 13 -29.87 10.58 -12.76
N ARG A 14 -30.71 9.56 -13.02
CA ARG A 14 -32.04 9.42 -12.40
C ARG A 14 -31.94 9.22 -10.90
N ILE A 15 -31.00 8.38 -10.44
CA ILE A 15 -30.74 8.17 -9.00
C ILE A 15 -30.28 9.47 -8.35
N ALA A 16 -29.26 10.13 -8.91
CA ALA A 16 -28.74 11.38 -8.36
C ALA A 16 -29.82 12.47 -8.25
N SER A 17 -30.67 12.59 -9.28
CA SER A 17 -31.81 13.53 -9.28
C SER A 17 -32.84 13.17 -8.21
N SER A 18 -33.16 11.88 -8.06
CA SER A 18 -34.15 11.40 -7.07
C SER A 18 -33.68 11.61 -5.63
N LEU A 19 -32.37 11.47 -5.38
CA LEU A 19 -31.76 11.75 -4.09
C LEU A 19 -31.52 13.25 -3.83
N GLN A 20 -31.88 14.12 -4.77
CA GLN A 20 -31.57 15.56 -4.73
C GLN A 20 -30.07 15.83 -4.49
N ALA A 21 -29.22 14.93 -4.98
CA ALA A 21 -27.79 14.99 -4.75
C ALA A 21 -27.18 16.20 -5.48
N ARG A 22 -26.38 16.99 -4.77
CA ARG A 22 -25.62 18.09 -5.37
C ARG A 22 -24.33 17.56 -5.97
N LEU A 23 -24.42 17.08 -7.21
CA LEU A 23 -23.24 16.61 -7.94
C LEU A 23 -22.29 17.77 -8.28
N THR A 24 -21.03 17.59 -7.92
CA THR A 24 -19.88 18.39 -8.34
C THR A 24 -19.66 18.30 -9.86
N GLY A 25 -18.80 19.16 -10.39
CA GLY A 25 -18.47 19.14 -11.82
C GLY A 25 -17.77 17.85 -12.25
N SER A 26 -16.90 17.29 -11.41
CA SER A 26 -16.22 16.01 -11.65
C SER A 26 -17.19 14.83 -11.65
N GLU A 27 -18.09 14.75 -10.66
CA GLU A 27 -19.08 13.67 -10.58
C GLU A 27 -20.02 13.65 -11.80
N ARG A 28 -20.44 14.82 -12.30
CA ARG A 28 -21.25 14.90 -13.53
C ARG A 28 -20.49 14.40 -14.76
N ARG A 29 -19.19 14.70 -14.86
CA ARG A 29 -18.35 14.20 -15.96
C ARG A 29 -18.17 12.69 -15.86
N ALA A 30 -17.90 12.16 -14.68
CA ALA A 30 -17.76 10.72 -14.45
C ALA A 30 -19.04 9.95 -14.84
N ILE A 31 -20.23 10.44 -14.46
CA ILE A 31 -21.51 9.82 -14.82
C ILE A 31 -21.75 9.83 -16.34
N ALA A 32 -21.33 10.89 -17.03
CA ALA A 32 -21.49 11.02 -18.48
C ALA A 32 -20.38 10.33 -19.29
N ALA A 33 -19.31 9.87 -18.62
CA ALA A 33 -18.14 9.32 -19.28
C ALA A 33 -18.48 7.99 -19.97
N ARG A 34 -17.93 7.83 -21.17
CA ARG A 34 -17.95 6.57 -21.91
C ARG A 34 -16.51 6.14 -22.10
N PRO A 35 -15.98 5.29 -21.21
CA PRO A 35 -14.54 5.07 -21.15
C PRO A 35 -14.04 4.15 -22.27
N THR A 36 -14.93 3.44 -22.97
CA THR A 36 -14.65 2.67 -24.19
C THR A 36 -15.93 2.44 -24.99
N GLU A 37 -15.84 2.27 -26.32
CA GLU A 37 -16.94 1.78 -27.17
C GLU A 37 -16.93 0.24 -27.31
N ASN A 38 -15.88 -0.43 -26.81
CA ASN A 38 -15.73 -1.87 -26.86
C ASN A 38 -16.22 -2.52 -25.56
N THR A 39 -17.43 -3.09 -25.59
CA THR A 39 -18.03 -3.75 -24.42
C THR A 39 -17.22 -4.97 -23.94
N GLN A 40 -16.52 -5.67 -24.83
CA GLN A 40 -15.65 -6.78 -24.45
C GLN A 40 -14.42 -6.28 -23.68
N ALA A 41 -13.80 -5.19 -24.13
CA ALA A 41 -12.70 -4.55 -23.41
C ALA A 41 -13.15 -4.11 -22.01
N HIS A 42 -14.35 -3.54 -21.88
CA HIS A 42 -14.91 -3.15 -20.59
C HIS A 42 -15.14 -4.35 -19.66
N GLN A 43 -15.70 -5.45 -20.16
CA GLN A 43 -15.87 -6.67 -19.35
C GLN A 43 -14.55 -7.26 -18.87
N LEU A 44 -13.52 -7.25 -19.72
CA LEU A 44 -12.16 -7.69 -19.34
C LEU A 44 -11.57 -6.77 -18.27
N TYR A 45 -11.75 -5.46 -18.40
CA TYR A 45 -11.34 -4.49 -17.37
C TYR A 45 -12.03 -4.76 -16.02
N LEU A 46 -13.34 -5.01 -16.00
CA LEU A 46 -14.06 -5.32 -14.76
C LEU A 46 -13.57 -6.62 -14.11
N LYS A 47 -13.24 -7.64 -14.91
CA LYS A 47 -12.58 -8.86 -14.39
C LYS A 47 -11.22 -8.54 -13.79
N GLY A 48 -10.42 -7.71 -14.46
CA GLY A 48 -9.14 -7.22 -13.92
C GLY A 48 -9.32 -6.54 -12.56
N ARG A 49 -10.30 -5.65 -12.42
CA ARG A 49 -10.64 -4.98 -11.15
C ARG A 49 -11.05 -5.95 -10.04
N PHE A 50 -11.84 -6.97 -10.37
CA PHE A 50 -12.24 -8.00 -9.42
C PHE A 50 -11.02 -8.73 -8.83
N PHE A 51 -10.08 -9.17 -9.68
CA PHE A 51 -8.86 -9.83 -9.22
C PHE A 51 -7.90 -8.87 -8.49
N TRP A 52 -7.79 -7.62 -8.95
CA TRP A 52 -6.96 -6.60 -8.31
C TRP A 52 -7.35 -6.33 -6.84
N ASN A 53 -8.65 -6.40 -6.53
CA ASN A 53 -9.19 -6.22 -5.17
C ASN A 53 -8.86 -7.37 -4.21
N LYS A 54 -8.48 -8.56 -4.70
CA LYS A 54 -8.15 -9.71 -3.84
C LYS A 54 -6.78 -9.62 -3.18
N ARG A 55 -5.87 -8.82 -3.75
CA ARG A 55 -4.57 -8.50 -3.14
C ARG A 55 -3.72 -9.74 -2.79
N THR A 56 -3.58 -10.67 -3.74
CA THR A 56 -2.57 -11.74 -3.69
C THR A 56 -1.64 -11.64 -4.89
N GLY A 57 -0.44 -12.19 -4.82
CA GLY A 57 0.50 -12.16 -5.94
C GLY A 57 -0.07 -12.77 -7.23
N ALA A 58 -0.70 -13.94 -7.12
CA ALA A 58 -1.34 -14.64 -8.24
C ALA A 58 -2.56 -13.88 -8.79
N ASP A 59 -3.40 -13.30 -7.92
CA ASP A 59 -4.55 -12.51 -8.37
C ASP A 59 -4.11 -11.19 -9.02
N LEU A 60 -3.02 -10.55 -8.56
CA LEU A 60 -2.47 -9.35 -9.20
C LEU A 60 -1.91 -9.66 -10.60
N GLN A 61 -1.26 -10.80 -10.78
CA GLN A 61 -0.84 -11.27 -12.11
C GLN A 61 -2.05 -11.51 -13.02
N THR A 62 -3.07 -12.19 -12.49
CA THR A 62 -4.33 -12.43 -13.22
C THR A 62 -5.03 -11.12 -13.60
N ALA A 63 -5.02 -10.12 -12.70
CA ALA A 63 -5.56 -8.80 -12.96
C ALA A 63 -4.82 -8.11 -14.11
N ALA A 64 -3.48 -8.11 -14.07
CA ALA A 64 -2.64 -7.55 -15.12
C ALA A 64 -2.91 -8.22 -16.49
N ASP A 65 -3.06 -9.54 -16.52
CA ASP A 65 -3.37 -10.29 -17.74
C ASP A 65 -4.73 -9.88 -18.33
N TYR A 66 -5.75 -9.66 -17.49
CA TYR A 66 -7.05 -9.17 -17.94
C TYR A 66 -6.98 -7.73 -18.45
N PHE A 67 -6.23 -6.86 -17.79
CA PHE A 67 -6.02 -5.49 -18.28
C PHE A 67 -5.27 -5.50 -19.62
N GLN A 68 -4.28 -6.36 -19.80
CA GLN A 68 -3.56 -6.51 -21.07
C GLN A 68 -4.46 -7.04 -22.20
N GLN A 69 -5.39 -7.95 -21.88
CA GLN A 69 -6.41 -8.39 -22.83
C GLN A 69 -7.40 -7.27 -23.17
N ALA A 70 -7.81 -6.45 -22.20
CA ALA A 70 -8.66 -5.29 -22.43
C ALA A 70 -7.97 -4.26 -23.35
N ILE A 71 -6.68 -4.00 -23.12
CA ILE A 71 -5.83 -3.15 -23.99
C ILE A 71 -5.72 -3.74 -25.40
N SER A 72 -5.56 -5.05 -25.52
CA SER A 72 -5.51 -5.72 -26.84
C SER A 72 -6.84 -5.59 -27.61
N ALA A 73 -7.97 -5.60 -26.89
CA ALA A 73 -9.29 -5.42 -27.47
C ALA A 73 -9.62 -3.95 -27.81
N ASP A 74 -9.10 -3.00 -27.02
CA ASP A 74 -9.19 -1.56 -27.27
C ASP A 74 -7.90 -0.85 -26.82
N PRO A 75 -6.97 -0.59 -27.76
CA PRO A 75 -5.70 0.09 -27.46
C PRO A 75 -5.83 1.56 -27.03
N SER A 76 -7.03 2.14 -27.10
CA SER A 76 -7.32 3.50 -26.63
C SER A 76 -7.96 3.53 -25.24
N TYR A 77 -8.19 2.37 -24.61
CA TYR A 77 -8.91 2.27 -23.35
C TYR A 77 -8.04 2.68 -22.14
N SER A 78 -8.04 3.97 -21.80
CA SER A 78 -7.22 4.55 -20.71
C SER A 78 -7.36 3.78 -19.38
N ASN A 79 -8.59 3.43 -18.96
CA ASN A 79 -8.80 2.73 -17.68
C ASN A 79 -8.09 1.37 -17.63
N ALA A 80 -7.96 0.66 -18.75
CA ALA A 80 -7.24 -0.61 -18.79
C ALA A 80 -5.73 -0.41 -18.59
N TYR A 81 -5.15 0.65 -19.15
CA TYR A 81 -3.76 1.03 -18.86
C TYR A 81 -3.57 1.44 -17.40
N ALA A 82 -4.49 2.21 -16.82
CA ALA A 82 -4.43 2.59 -15.41
C ALA A 82 -4.54 1.35 -14.49
N GLY A 83 -5.44 0.42 -14.81
CA GLY A 83 -5.58 -0.85 -14.09
C GLY A 83 -4.31 -1.71 -14.17
N LEU A 84 -3.71 -1.82 -15.36
CA LEU A 84 -2.43 -2.52 -15.55
C LEU A 84 -1.33 -1.88 -14.70
N ALA A 85 -1.25 -0.54 -14.69
CA ALA A 85 -0.30 0.20 -13.89
C ALA A 85 -0.44 -0.13 -12.39
N GLN A 86 -1.66 -0.06 -11.86
CA GLN A 86 -1.94 -0.33 -10.45
C GLN A 86 -1.71 -1.80 -10.06
N ALA A 87 -2.03 -2.75 -10.94
CA ALA A 87 -1.76 -4.17 -10.68
C ALA A 87 -0.26 -4.44 -10.62
N THR A 88 0.46 -3.99 -11.65
CA THR A 88 1.90 -4.19 -11.79
C THR A 88 2.69 -3.49 -10.68
N LEU A 89 2.26 -2.28 -10.30
CA LEU A 89 2.85 -1.52 -9.20
C LEU A 89 2.78 -2.26 -7.87
N LEU A 90 1.72 -3.02 -7.62
CA LEU A 90 1.52 -3.69 -6.33
C LEU A 90 2.21 -5.05 -6.24
N MET A 91 2.50 -5.70 -7.36
CA MET A 91 3.07 -7.05 -7.39
C MET A 91 4.27 -7.27 -6.45
N PRO A 92 5.27 -6.36 -6.36
CA PRO A 92 6.41 -6.57 -5.48
C PRO A 92 6.06 -6.65 -3.99
N PHE A 93 4.92 -6.06 -3.56
CA PHE A 93 4.46 -6.11 -2.17
C PHE A 93 3.72 -7.40 -1.81
N TYR A 94 3.46 -8.26 -2.80
CA TYR A 94 2.76 -9.54 -2.66
C TYR A 94 3.55 -10.69 -3.27
N ASP A 95 4.88 -10.62 -3.20
CA ASP A 95 5.83 -11.64 -3.68
C ASP A 95 5.64 -12.06 -5.16
N ALA A 96 5.17 -11.12 -6.01
CA ALA A 96 4.88 -11.37 -7.43
C ALA A 96 5.82 -10.64 -8.40
N GLY A 97 7.11 -10.58 -8.08
CA GLY A 97 8.16 -10.01 -8.94
C GLY A 97 8.93 -8.88 -8.29
N ALA A 98 10.07 -8.51 -8.88
CA ALA A 98 10.96 -7.51 -8.30
C ALA A 98 10.57 -6.08 -8.70
N SER A 99 10.70 -5.13 -7.77
CA SER A 99 10.39 -3.71 -8.01
C SER A 99 11.16 -3.11 -9.19
N GLN A 100 12.43 -3.53 -9.39
CA GLN A 100 13.28 -3.09 -10.50
C GLN A 100 12.69 -3.41 -11.89
N ASP A 101 11.89 -4.48 -11.99
CA ASP A 101 11.27 -4.92 -13.23
C ASP A 101 9.83 -4.39 -13.37
N MET A 102 9.11 -4.31 -12.24
CA MET A 102 7.69 -3.97 -12.22
C MET A 102 7.44 -2.47 -12.23
N PHE A 103 8.20 -1.66 -11.49
CA PHE A 103 7.97 -0.22 -11.43
C PHE A 103 8.14 0.50 -12.78
N PRO A 104 9.14 0.20 -13.62
CA PRO A 104 9.23 0.81 -14.95
C PRO A 104 8.03 0.47 -15.85
N LYS A 105 7.53 -0.77 -15.80
CA LYS A 105 6.35 -1.21 -16.56
C LYS A 105 5.08 -0.52 -16.07
N ALA A 106 4.89 -0.47 -14.75
CA ALA A 106 3.78 0.24 -14.13
C ALA A 106 3.79 1.73 -14.50
N LYS A 107 4.97 2.37 -14.51
CA LYS A 107 5.12 3.77 -14.90
C LYS A 107 4.78 4.01 -16.36
N ALA A 108 5.25 3.16 -17.26
CA ALA A 108 4.89 3.26 -18.68
C ALA A 108 3.37 3.12 -18.89
N ALA A 109 2.71 2.19 -18.19
CA ALA A 109 1.27 2.03 -18.26
C ALA A 109 0.51 3.23 -17.66
N ALA A 110 0.95 3.78 -16.52
CA ALA A 110 0.33 4.95 -15.90
C ALA A 110 0.45 6.18 -16.79
N THR A 111 1.64 6.46 -17.34
CA THR A 111 1.85 7.54 -18.29
C THR A 111 0.96 7.36 -19.52
N ARG A 112 0.87 6.14 -20.06
CA ARG A 112 0.03 5.87 -21.23
C ARG A 112 -1.46 6.09 -20.95
N ALA A 113 -1.94 5.76 -19.75
CA ALA A 113 -3.31 6.05 -19.33
C ALA A 113 -3.59 7.57 -19.36
N ILE A 114 -2.68 8.36 -18.81
CA ILE A 114 -2.80 9.83 -18.76
C ILE A 114 -2.69 10.45 -20.16
N GLU A 115 -1.83 9.93 -21.04
CA GLU A 115 -1.75 10.37 -22.45
C GLU A 115 -3.04 10.12 -23.24
N LEU A 116 -3.72 9.01 -22.94
CA LEU A 116 -5.00 8.66 -23.56
C LEU A 116 -6.17 9.46 -22.97
N ASP A 117 -6.08 9.79 -21.68
CA ASP A 117 -7.06 10.58 -20.94
C ASP A 117 -6.40 11.34 -19.78
N GLU A 118 -6.14 12.64 -19.96
CA GLU A 118 -5.58 13.53 -18.94
C GLU A 118 -6.53 13.74 -17.73
N SER A 119 -7.73 13.18 -17.78
CA SER A 119 -8.70 13.18 -16.69
C SER A 119 -8.81 11.84 -15.97
N SER A 120 -7.89 10.89 -16.20
CA SER A 120 -7.85 9.58 -15.51
C SER A 120 -7.33 9.67 -14.06
N PRO A 121 -8.19 9.64 -13.02
CA PRO A 121 -7.73 9.72 -11.64
C PRO A 121 -6.89 8.47 -11.26
N GLU A 122 -7.21 7.30 -11.80
CA GLU A 122 -6.46 6.07 -11.57
C GLU A 122 -5.04 6.11 -12.12
N GLY A 123 -4.85 6.70 -13.30
CA GLY A 123 -3.54 6.89 -13.93
C GLY A 123 -2.67 7.86 -13.12
N HIS A 124 -3.24 9.02 -12.74
CA HIS A 124 -2.57 10.01 -11.89
C HIS A 124 -2.18 9.41 -10.52
N ALA A 125 -3.07 8.67 -9.85
CA ALA A 125 -2.76 8.04 -8.57
C ALA A 125 -1.64 6.98 -8.67
N ALA A 126 -1.63 6.17 -9.74
CA ALA A 126 -0.57 5.19 -9.97
C ALA A 126 0.78 5.87 -10.24
N LEU A 127 0.80 6.91 -11.07
CA LEU A 127 2.01 7.69 -11.34
C LEU A 127 2.52 8.37 -10.06
N ALA A 128 1.63 8.95 -9.26
CA ALA A 128 1.98 9.58 -7.99
C ALA A 128 2.70 8.61 -7.04
N MET A 129 2.19 7.38 -6.93
CA MET A 129 2.74 6.34 -6.07
C MET A 129 4.13 5.90 -6.58
N LEU A 130 4.32 5.75 -7.90
CA LEU A 130 5.64 5.47 -8.48
C LEU A 130 6.65 6.61 -8.26
N LEU A 131 6.19 7.87 -8.33
CA LEU A 131 7.01 9.03 -8.04
C LEU A 131 7.45 9.09 -6.56
N CYS A 132 6.66 8.53 -5.63
CA CYS A 132 7.10 8.35 -4.23
C CYS A 132 8.35 7.46 -4.16
N TYR A 133 8.35 6.33 -4.88
CA TYR A 133 9.49 5.41 -4.90
C TYR A 133 10.69 5.94 -5.68
N ASP A 134 10.47 6.87 -6.62
CA ASP A 134 11.54 7.64 -7.25
C ASP A 134 12.05 8.81 -6.37
N PHE A 135 11.53 8.98 -5.16
CA PHE A 135 11.80 10.10 -4.24
C PHE A 135 11.48 11.49 -4.81
N LYS A 136 10.59 11.55 -5.82
CA LYS A 136 10.11 12.78 -6.46
C LYS A 136 8.90 13.34 -5.72
N VAL A 137 9.15 13.82 -4.50
CA VAL A 137 8.11 14.21 -3.54
C VAL A 137 7.14 15.26 -4.09
N ARG A 138 7.66 16.31 -4.76
CA ARG A 138 6.82 17.42 -5.24
C ARG A 138 5.92 16.99 -6.40
N GLU A 139 6.49 16.26 -7.35
CA GLU A 139 5.73 15.71 -8.48
C GLU A 139 4.70 14.69 -8.00
N SER A 140 5.09 13.81 -7.07
CA SER A 140 4.16 12.85 -6.47
C SER A 140 2.97 13.52 -5.80
N GLU A 141 3.20 14.57 -4.99
CA GLU A 141 2.10 15.29 -4.33
C GLU A 141 1.17 15.98 -5.34
N ALA A 142 1.71 16.54 -6.42
CA ALA A 142 0.91 17.15 -7.47
C ALA A 142 0.01 16.12 -8.17
N GLU A 143 0.54 14.94 -8.47
CA GLU A 143 -0.21 13.85 -9.11
C GLU A 143 -1.30 13.27 -8.19
N PHE A 144 -1.04 13.11 -6.88
CA PHE A 144 -2.07 12.69 -5.93
C PHE A 144 -3.20 13.72 -5.81
N LYS A 145 -2.85 15.00 -5.68
CA LYS A 145 -3.85 16.08 -5.65
C LYS A 145 -4.66 16.11 -6.94
N ARG A 146 -4.01 15.93 -8.09
CA ARG A 146 -4.69 15.86 -9.38
C ARG A 146 -5.67 14.70 -9.44
N ALA A 147 -5.29 13.51 -8.98
CA ALA A 147 -6.19 12.36 -8.92
C ALA A 147 -7.43 12.64 -8.07
N ILE A 148 -7.26 13.25 -6.89
CA ILE A 148 -8.36 13.61 -5.97
C ILE A 148 -9.23 14.74 -6.53
N GLU A 149 -8.66 15.72 -7.23
CA GLU A 149 -9.42 16.78 -7.91
C GLU A 149 -10.30 16.22 -9.05
N LEU A 150 -9.77 15.25 -9.79
CA LEU A 150 -10.46 14.59 -10.89
C LEU A 150 -11.59 13.70 -10.40
N ASP A 151 -11.36 12.93 -9.33
CA ASP A 151 -12.38 12.15 -8.64
C ASP A 151 -12.22 12.21 -7.10
N PRO A 152 -12.98 13.09 -6.43
CA PRO A 152 -12.97 13.22 -4.97
C PRO A 152 -13.55 12.02 -4.21
N ASN A 153 -14.12 11.04 -4.94
CA ASN A 153 -14.65 9.81 -4.37
C ASN A 153 -13.76 8.60 -4.69
N TYR A 154 -12.58 8.81 -5.26
CA TYR A 154 -11.64 7.73 -5.53
C TYR A 154 -10.86 7.33 -4.27
N ALA A 155 -11.38 6.33 -3.56
CA ALA A 155 -10.84 5.85 -2.28
C ALA A 155 -9.32 5.54 -2.33
N THR A 156 -8.85 4.89 -3.39
CA THR A 156 -7.43 4.52 -3.55
C THR A 156 -6.50 5.74 -3.62
N ALA A 157 -6.92 6.85 -4.24
CA ALA A 157 -6.08 8.06 -4.28
C ALA A 157 -5.90 8.67 -2.89
N HIS A 158 -6.99 8.78 -2.12
CA HIS A 158 -6.94 9.20 -0.72
C HIS A 158 -6.08 8.25 0.13
N HIS A 159 -6.28 6.93 -0.04
CA HIS A 159 -5.54 5.89 0.66
C HIS A 159 -4.03 5.98 0.39
N TRP A 160 -3.61 5.96 -0.87
CA TRP A 160 -2.19 6.00 -1.22
C TRP A 160 -1.54 7.35 -0.92
N TYR A 161 -2.27 8.46 -1.09
CA TYR A 161 -1.74 9.78 -0.74
C TYR A 161 -1.46 9.88 0.78
N GLY A 162 -2.43 9.45 1.59
CA GLY A 162 -2.32 9.41 3.04
C GLY A 162 -1.25 8.44 3.51
N ASN A 163 -1.47 7.15 3.25
CA ASN A 163 -0.65 6.07 3.77
C ASN A 163 0.77 6.10 3.22
N THR A 164 0.99 6.51 1.97
CA THR A 164 2.33 6.49 1.37
C THR A 164 3.05 7.80 1.53
N LEU A 165 2.59 8.85 0.83
CA LEU A 165 3.36 10.09 0.75
C LEU A 165 3.32 10.88 2.05
N LEU A 166 2.13 11.20 2.56
CA LEU A 166 1.99 12.07 3.74
C LEU A 166 2.58 11.44 4.99
N THR A 167 2.33 10.16 5.21
CA THR A 167 2.88 9.38 6.32
C THR A 167 4.42 9.37 6.30
N THR A 168 5.02 9.03 5.16
CA THR A 168 6.47 9.09 4.96
C THR A 168 7.04 10.49 5.20
N LEU A 169 6.32 11.54 4.77
CA LEU A 169 6.67 12.93 5.01
C LEU A 169 6.46 13.37 6.47
N GLY A 170 5.95 12.51 7.35
CA GLY A 170 5.67 12.83 8.76
C GLY A 170 4.49 13.78 8.93
N ARG A 171 3.72 14.03 7.87
CA ARG A 171 2.51 14.87 7.85
C ARG A 171 1.32 14.05 8.35
N PHE A 172 1.45 13.50 9.56
CA PHE A 172 0.58 12.45 10.07
C PHE A 172 -0.89 12.88 10.21
N ASP A 173 -1.16 14.12 10.63
CA ASP A 173 -2.55 14.59 10.74
C ASP A 173 -3.27 14.66 9.38
N GLU A 174 -2.54 15.08 8.34
CA GLU A 174 -3.06 15.07 6.98
C GLU A 174 -3.22 13.63 6.48
N ALA A 175 -2.22 12.76 6.72
CA ALA A 175 -2.28 11.35 6.35
C ALA A 175 -3.51 10.63 6.95
N ILE A 176 -3.75 10.85 8.25
CA ILE A 176 -4.90 10.27 8.96
C ILE A 176 -6.22 10.80 8.41
N LYS A 177 -6.28 12.08 8.03
CA LYS A 177 -7.48 12.66 7.40
C LYS A 177 -7.79 11.98 6.06
N GLU A 178 -6.78 11.83 5.20
CA GLU A 178 -6.93 11.15 3.91
C GLU A 178 -7.27 9.67 4.09
N GLY A 179 -6.64 8.97 5.04
CA GLY A 179 -6.98 7.58 5.36
C GLY A 179 -8.42 7.41 5.86
N LYS A 180 -8.91 8.31 6.73
CA LYS A 180 -10.32 8.31 7.16
C LYS A 180 -11.26 8.56 5.98
N ARG A 181 -10.91 9.47 5.07
CA ARG A 181 -11.69 9.71 3.86
C ARG A 181 -11.75 8.47 2.97
N ALA A 182 -10.64 7.74 2.83
CA ALA A 182 -10.61 6.49 2.10
C ALA A 182 -11.52 5.41 2.72
N ILE A 183 -11.56 5.30 4.06
CA ILE A 183 -12.49 4.38 4.77
C ILE A 183 -13.95 4.82 4.59
N GLU A 184 -14.26 6.12 4.62
CA GLU A 184 -15.63 6.59 4.34
C GLU A 184 -16.11 6.17 2.95
N LEU A 185 -15.19 6.16 1.97
CA LEU A 185 -15.48 5.81 0.59
C LEU A 185 -15.51 4.30 0.34
N ASP A 186 -14.67 3.53 1.04
CA ASP A 186 -14.62 2.06 0.98
C ASP A 186 -14.45 1.45 2.38
N PRO A 187 -15.54 1.36 3.16
CA PRO A 187 -15.49 0.98 4.57
C PRO A 187 -15.13 -0.49 4.80
N PHE A 188 -15.27 -1.35 3.78
CA PHE A 188 -15.02 -2.78 3.89
C PHE A 188 -13.66 -3.21 3.33
N SER A 189 -12.86 -2.27 2.81
CA SER A 189 -11.49 -2.57 2.41
C SER A 189 -10.62 -2.83 3.64
N LEU A 190 -10.28 -4.11 3.85
CA LEU A 190 -9.39 -4.54 4.93
C LEU A 190 -8.02 -3.86 4.85
N ILE A 191 -7.50 -3.67 3.64
CA ILE A 191 -6.20 -3.03 3.40
C ILE A 191 -6.25 -1.55 3.80
N ILE A 192 -7.25 -0.77 3.37
CA ILE A 192 -7.35 0.65 3.74
C ILE A 192 -7.49 0.79 5.26
N ASN A 193 -8.30 -0.08 5.89
CA ASN A 193 -8.49 -0.07 7.34
C ASN A 193 -7.20 -0.42 8.11
N ALA A 194 -6.44 -1.43 7.67
CA ALA A 194 -5.17 -1.81 8.29
C ALA A 194 -4.08 -0.74 8.08
N ASP A 195 -3.98 -0.18 6.88
CA ASP A 195 -3.01 0.88 6.55
C ASP A 195 -3.24 2.16 7.36
N LEU A 196 -4.50 2.52 7.67
CA LEU A 196 -4.74 3.59 8.63
C LEU A 196 -4.19 3.24 10.03
N GLY A 197 -4.27 1.96 10.43
CA GLY A 197 -3.62 1.45 11.64
C GLY A 197 -2.10 1.63 11.62
N THR A 198 -1.45 1.32 10.50
CA THR A 198 -0.01 1.56 10.27
C THR A 198 0.32 3.04 10.37
N THR A 199 -0.41 3.90 9.68
CA THR A 199 -0.23 5.37 9.74
C THR A 199 -0.37 5.90 11.17
N LEU A 200 -1.35 5.40 11.95
CA LEU A 200 -1.52 5.76 13.36
C LEU A 200 -0.37 5.26 14.24
N MET A 201 0.16 4.07 13.97
CA MET A 201 1.34 3.53 14.64
C MET A 201 2.57 4.41 14.40
N GLU A 202 2.83 4.77 13.14
CA GLU A 202 3.96 5.63 12.77
C GLU A 202 3.84 7.03 13.39
N ALA A 203 2.61 7.56 13.43
CA ALA A 203 2.27 8.80 14.15
C ALA A 203 2.37 8.69 15.68
N ARG A 204 2.76 7.53 16.22
CA ARG A 204 2.84 7.23 17.66
C ARG A 204 1.49 7.34 18.39
N ARG A 205 0.37 7.30 17.66
CA ARG A 205 -1.00 7.31 18.19
C ARG A 205 -1.46 5.90 18.49
N TYR A 206 -0.73 5.21 19.36
CA TYR A 206 -0.88 3.76 19.55
C TYR A 206 -2.27 3.33 20.04
N ASN A 207 -2.95 4.13 20.87
CA ASN A 207 -4.31 3.78 21.31
C ASN A 207 -5.31 3.81 20.15
N ASP A 208 -5.19 4.80 19.27
CA ASP A 208 -6.05 4.92 18.08
C ASP A 208 -5.73 3.80 17.09
N ALA A 209 -4.45 3.46 16.90
CA ALA A 209 -4.01 2.33 16.08
C ALA A 209 -4.62 1.01 16.58
N LEU A 210 -4.57 0.73 17.89
CA LEU A 210 -5.20 -0.45 18.49
C LEU A 210 -6.71 -0.50 18.21
N ALA A 211 -7.41 0.64 18.35
CA ALA A 211 -8.85 0.70 18.11
C ALA A 211 -9.17 0.43 16.63
N GLN A 212 -8.41 1.05 15.71
CA GLN A 212 -8.57 0.86 14.27
C GLN A 212 -8.30 -0.59 13.85
N LEU A 213 -7.19 -1.19 14.30
CA LEU A 213 -6.81 -2.56 13.92
C LEU A 213 -7.79 -3.61 14.48
N ARG A 214 -8.32 -3.39 15.69
CA ARG A 214 -9.38 -4.25 16.24
C ARG A 214 -10.68 -4.12 15.46
N ALA A 215 -11.01 -2.93 14.95
CA ALA A 215 -12.15 -2.76 14.05
C ALA A 215 -11.92 -3.49 12.71
N THR A 216 -10.71 -3.44 12.14
CA THR A 216 -10.34 -4.23 10.97
C THR A 216 -10.53 -5.73 11.20
N LEU A 217 -10.04 -6.25 12.34
CA LEU A 217 -10.17 -7.67 12.69
C LEU A 217 -11.60 -8.08 13.07
N ALA A 218 -12.49 -7.12 13.35
CA ALA A 218 -13.92 -7.41 13.49
C ALA A 218 -14.61 -7.63 12.14
N LEU A 219 -14.06 -7.09 11.04
CA LEU A 219 -14.51 -7.38 9.67
C LEU A 219 -14.02 -8.74 9.20
N ASP A 220 -12.73 -9.03 9.45
CA ASP A 220 -12.13 -10.34 9.18
C ASP A 220 -11.09 -10.68 10.26
N GLY A 221 -11.45 -11.62 11.13
CA GLY A 221 -10.63 -12.06 12.25
C GLY A 221 -9.40 -12.89 11.87
N ASN A 222 -9.21 -13.18 10.59
CA ASN A 222 -8.06 -13.91 10.05
C ASN A 222 -7.19 -13.04 9.14
N PHE A 223 -7.45 -11.73 9.07
CA PHE A 223 -6.68 -10.84 8.21
C PHE A 223 -5.25 -10.64 8.76
N VAL A 224 -4.31 -11.43 8.20
CA VAL A 224 -2.91 -11.55 8.66
C VAL A 224 -2.23 -10.20 8.84
N TYR A 225 -2.35 -9.32 7.83
CA TYR A 225 -1.68 -8.01 7.86
C TYR A 225 -2.11 -7.15 9.07
N ALA A 226 -3.38 -7.21 9.50
CA ALA A 226 -3.82 -6.48 10.68
C ALA A 226 -3.29 -7.09 11.99
N HIS A 227 -3.07 -8.41 12.05
CA HIS A 227 -2.44 -9.05 13.19
C HIS A 227 -0.96 -8.64 13.35
N ASP A 228 -0.20 -8.54 12.25
CA ASP A 228 1.19 -8.07 12.27
C ASP A 228 1.31 -6.65 12.84
N ILE A 229 0.48 -5.73 12.33
CA ILE A 229 0.51 -4.34 12.78
C ILE A 229 0.01 -4.25 14.23
N LEU A 230 -1.02 -5.03 14.61
CA LEU A 230 -1.55 -5.04 15.97
C LEU A 230 -0.48 -5.51 16.96
N GLY A 231 0.24 -6.58 16.63
CA GLY A 231 1.39 -7.05 17.41
C GLY A 231 2.48 -5.97 17.53
N SER A 232 2.78 -5.27 16.44
CA SER A 232 3.77 -4.18 16.43
C SER A 232 3.37 -3.02 17.33
N VAL A 233 2.10 -2.61 17.29
CA VAL A 233 1.56 -1.56 18.16
C VAL A 233 1.59 -1.99 19.64
N LEU A 234 1.23 -3.24 19.94
CA LEU A 234 1.29 -3.80 21.30
C LEU A 234 2.73 -3.82 21.83
N LEU A 235 3.67 -4.27 20.99
CA LEU A 235 5.09 -4.32 21.29
C LEU A 235 5.63 -2.91 21.63
N LEU A 236 5.27 -1.91 20.83
CA LEU A 236 5.67 -0.51 21.03
C LEU A 236 5.04 0.14 22.26
N LYS A 237 3.85 -0.30 22.67
CA LYS A 237 3.22 0.09 23.94
C LYS A 237 3.83 -0.64 25.15
N GLY A 238 4.64 -1.66 24.94
CA GLY A 238 5.25 -2.47 25.98
C GLY A 238 4.42 -3.68 26.43
N ASP A 239 3.30 -3.98 25.78
CA ASP A 239 2.52 -5.20 26.03
C ASP A 239 3.11 -6.37 25.21
N VAL A 240 4.30 -6.81 25.62
CA VAL A 240 5.11 -7.75 24.84
C VAL A 240 4.46 -9.13 24.75
N ASN A 241 3.75 -9.57 25.81
CA ASN A 241 3.08 -10.86 25.81
C ASN A 241 1.88 -10.88 24.83
N ALA A 242 1.10 -9.80 24.79
CA ALA A 242 0.03 -9.69 23.81
C ALA A 242 0.59 -9.60 22.39
N ALA A 243 1.71 -8.89 22.19
CA ALA A 243 2.37 -8.84 20.89
C ALA A 243 2.80 -10.25 20.40
N ILE A 244 3.44 -11.05 21.26
CA ILE A 244 3.81 -12.44 20.94
C ILE A 244 2.58 -13.25 20.54
N ALA A 245 1.45 -13.11 21.25
CA ALA A 245 0.23 -13.84 20.93
C ALA A 245 -0.31 -13.49 19.54
N GLU A 246 -0.28 -12.22 19.14
CA GLU A 246 -0.70 -11.80 17.79
C GLU A 246 0.25 -12.34 16.71
N TYR A 247 1.56 -12.32 16.95
CA TYR A 247 2.53 -12.87 16.01
C TYR A 247 2.47 -14.40 15.87
N GLU A 248 2.24 -15.13 16.95
CA GLU A 248 2.00 -16.59 16.86
C GLU A 248 0.69 -16.89 16.11
N LYS A 249 -0.31 -16.00 16.20
CA LYS A 249 -1.51 -16.10 15.38
C LYS A 249 -1.22 -15.89 13.89
N VAL A 250 -0.36 -14.94 13.55
CA VAL A 250 0.13 -14.76 12.17
C VAL A 250 0.80 -16.03 11.66
N ARG A 251 1.72 -16.63 12.43
CA ARG A 251 2.35 -17.91 12.07
C ARG A 251 1.34 -19.03 11.82
N THR A 252 0.23 -19.05 12.57
CA THR A 252 -0.83 -20.06 12.39
C THR A 252 -1.69 -19.81 11.14
N LEU A 253 -1.86 -18.54 10.75
CA LEU A 253 -2.69 -18.14 9.61
C LEU A 253 -1.90 -18.13 8.29
N ALA A 254 -0.59 -17.92 8.36
CA ALA A 254 0.35 -17.86 7.25
C ALA A 254 1.67 -18.54 7.65
N ASP A 255 1.76 -19.84 7.39
CA ASP A 255 2.91 -20.68 7.79
C ASP A 255 4.24 -20.25 7.12
N ASP A 256 4.19 -19.45 6.06
CA ASP A 256 5.35 -19.00 5.26
C ASP A 256 5.63 -17.48 5.33
N ASP A 257 4.98 -16.73 6.23
CA ASP A 257 5.27 -15.30 6.39
C ASP A 257 6.63 -15.09 7.09
N CYS A 258 7.66 -14.74 6.32
CA CYS A 258 8.98 -14.49 6.87
C CYS A 258 9.06 -13.21 7.74
N ASN A 259 8.15 -12.23 7.58
CA ASN A 259 8.21 -10.96 8.30
C ASN A 259 7.97 -11.17 9.80
N VAL A 260 7.05 -12.08 10.14
CA VAL A 260 6.66 -12.34 11.53
C VAL A 260 7.83 -12.85 12.39
N LEU A 261 8.81 -13.53 11.77
CA LEU A 261 9.99 -14.05 12.46
C LEU A 261 10.82 -12.93 13.09
N ALA A 262 11.04 -11.83 12.36
CA ALA A 262 11.75 -10.67 12.88
C ALA A 262 10.96 -9.93 13.97
N LEU A 263 9.63 -9.85 13.82
CA LEU A 263 8.75 -9.24 14.80
C LEU A 263 8.70 -10.03 16.12
N LEU A 264 8.64 -11.37 16.04
CA LEU A 264 8.82 -12.26 17.19
C LEU A 264 10.22 -12.12 17.80
N GLY A 265 11.25 -12.03 16.97
CA GLY A 265 12.62 -11.78 17.42
C GLY A 265 12.71 -10.52 18.29
N LEU A 266 12.12 -9.40 17.83
CA LEU A 266 12.04 -8.15 18.59
C LEU A 266 11.30 -8.33 19.92
N ALA A 267 10.20 -9.07 19.94
CA ALA A 267 9.43 -9.33 21.16
C ALA A 267 10.21 -10.23 22.15
N TYR A 268 10.86 -11.29 21.67
CA TYR A 268 11.69 -12.18 22.47
C TYR A 268 12.91 -11.45 23.04
N ALA A 269 13.57 -10.60 22.26
CA ALA A 269 14.65 -9.76 22.73
C ALA A 269 14.23 -8.87 23.91
N LYS A 270 13.04 -8.24 23.84
CA LYS A 270 12.51 -7.41 24.95
C LYS A 270 12.22 -8.18 26.23
N THR A 271 12.04 -9.50 26.16
CA THR A 271 11.83 -10.38 27.32
C THR A 271 13.10 -11.11 27.76
N GLY A 272 14.26 -10.81 27.17
CA GLY A 272 15.54 -11.46 27.48
C GLY A 272 15.71 -12.86 26.85
N ARG A 273 14.78 -13.28 26.00
CA ARG A 273 14.76 -14.58 25.29
C ARG A 273 15.67 -14.58 24.07
N LYS A 274 16.95 -14.29 24.30
CA LYS A 274 17.95 -14.09 23.22
C LYS A 274 18.23 -15.38 22.43
N THR A 275 18.19 -16.54 23.08
CA THR A 275 18.41 -17.83 22.42
C THR A 275 17.32 -18.11 21.40
N GLU A 276 16.05 -17.86 21.75
CA GLU A 276 14.94 -18.01 20.80
C GLU A 276 15.00 -16.99 19.66
N ALA A 277 15.45 -15.76 19.91
CA ALA A 277 15.67 -14.79 18.83
C ALA A 277 16.76 -15.24 17.84
N VAL A 278 17.81 -15.94 18.30
CA VAL A 278 18.84 -16.51 17.41
C VAL A 278 18.26 -17.66 16.57
N GLN A 279 17.42 -18.52 17.16
CA GLN A 279 16.74 -19.59 16.41
C GLN A 279 15.83 -19.02 15.32
N LEU A 280 15.10 -17.94 15.61
CA LEU A 280 14.27 -17.27 14.61
C LEU A 280 15.09 -16.66 13.47
N LEU A 281 16.34 -16.24 13.71
CA LEU A 281 17.23 -15.79 12.63
C LEU A 281 17.63 -16.96 11.72
N GLU A 282 17.86 -18.15 12.27
CA GLU A 282 18.11 -19.36 11.48
C GLU A 282 16.89 -19.69 10.60
N GLU A 283 15.68 -19.70 11.19
CA GLU A 283 14.42 -19.87 10.45
C GLU A 283 14.24 -18.80 9.37
N LEU A 284 14.56 -17.54 9.65
CA LEU A 284 14.46 -16.43 8.70
C LEU A 284 15.41 -16.60 7.50
N ASN A 285 16.62 -17.11 7.74
CA ASN A 285 17.57 -17.42 6.67
C ASN A 285 17.06 -18.55 5.77
N GLU A 286 16.44 -19.59 6.36
CA GLU A 286 15.81 -20.67 5.59
C GLU A 286 14.61 -20.16 4.77
N CYS A 287 13.80 -19.27 5.35
CA CYS A 287 12.68 -18.62 4.67
C CYS A 287 13.18 -17.79 3.46
N GLY A 288 14.27 -17.04 3.63
CA GLY A 288 14.91 -16.26 2.56
C GLY A 288 15.51 -17.07 1.42
N HIS A 289 15.72 -18.39 1.58
CA HIS A 289 16.07 -19.25 0.45
C HIS A 289 14.88 -19.62 -0.44
N LYS A 290 13.65 -19.50 0.09
CA LYS A 290 12.41 -19.87 -0.61
C LYS A 290 11.64 -18.65 -1.13
N HIS A 291 11.69 -17.55 -0.39
CA HIS A 291 10.91 -16.34 -0.65
C HIS A 291 11.82 -15.13 -0.81
N ASN A 292 11.32 -14.09 -1.50
CA ASN A 292 12.03 -12.84 -1.61
C ASN A 292 11.86 -11.98 -0.34
N VAL A 293 12.70 -12.21 0.67
CA VAL A 293 12.65 -11.49 1.95
C VAL A 293 13.32 -10.12 1.83
N ARG A 294 12.58 -9.07 2.21
CA ARG A 294 13.09 -7.68 2.19
C ARG A 294 14.24 -7.51 3.19
N ASN A 295 15.27 -6.75 2.81
CA ASN A 295 16.39 -6.39 3.69
C ASN A 295 15.95 -5.78 5.03
N TYR A 296 14.83 -5.06 5.03
CA TYR A 296 14.21 -4.50 6.23
C TYR A 296 13.91 -5.56 7.32
N VAL A 297 13.44 -6.75 6.93
CA VAL A 297 13.11 -7.84 7.87
C VAL A 297 14.38 -8.33 8.58
N TYR A 298 15.46 -8.52 7.84
CA TYR A 298 16.76 -8.85 8.42
C TYR A 298 17.27 -7.74 9.34
N ALA A 299 17.10 -6.47 8.96
CA ALA A 299 17.50 -5.36 9.80
C ALA A 299 16.78 -5.36 11.16
N LEU A 300 15.46 -5.60 11.18
CA LEU A 300 14.69 -5.77 12.42
C LEU A 300 15.20 -6.94 13.27
N MET A 301 15.51 -8.09 12.65
CA MET A 301 16.07 -9.22 13.37
C MET A 301 17.43 -8.90 14.00
N TYR A 302 18.32 -8.21 13.27
CA TYR A 302 19.61 -7.80 13.82
C TYR A 302 19.49 -6.69 14.88
N ILE A 303 18.48 -5.83 14.81
CA ILE A 303 18.12 -4.92 15.92
C ILE A 303 17.75 -5.75 17.16
N ALA A 304 16.92 -6.79 17.02
CA ALA A 304 16.52 -7.66 18.12
C ALA A 304 17.73 -8.34 18.79
N LEU A 305 18.76 -8.69 18.02
CA LEU A 305 19.97 -9.34 18.52
C LEU A 305 21.03 -8.37 19.08
N ASP A 306 20.73 -7.07 19.11
CA ASP A 306 21.63 -5.98 19.49
C ASP A 306 22.87 -5.88 18.57
N GLN A 307 22.68 -6.17 17.27
CA GLN A 307 23.71 -6.11 16.22
C GLN A 307 23.44 -4.94 15.27
N LYS A 308 23.49 -3.72 15.81
CA LYS A 308 23.12 -2.49 15.09
C LYS A 308 23.89 -2.26 13.78
N GLN A 309 25.18 -2.59 13.74
CA GLN A 309 25.99 -2.38 12.53
C GLN A 309 25.55 -3.32 11.39
N THR A 310 25.26 -4.59 11.69
CA THR A 310 24.71 -5.52 10.72
C THR A 310 23.32 -5.07 10.25
N ALA A 311 22.46 -4.61 11.17
CA ALA A 311 21.16 -4.05 10.80
C ALA A 311 21.30 -2.88 9.83
N MET A 312 22.26 -1.97 10.08
CA MET A 312 22.58 -0.87 9.17
C MET A 312 23.05 -1.35 7.79
N ASP A 313 23.89 -2.38 7.72
CA ASP A 313 24.36 -2.95 6.46
C ASP A 313 23.20 -3.50 5.60
N TYR A 314 22.14 -4.03 6.23
CA TYR A 314 20.93 -4.44 5.52
C TYR A 314 20.09 -3.25 5.06
N LEU A 315 19.86 -2.25 5.91
CA LEU A 315 19.09 -1.06 5.52
C LEU A 315 19.73 -0.28 4.37
N GLU A 316 21.07 -0.20 4.34
CA GLU A 316 21.80 0.50 3.28
C GLU A 316 21.70 -0.20 1.90
N LYS A 317 21.38 -1.50 1.85
CA LYS A 317 21.18 -2.24 0.59
C LYS A 317 19.87 -1.89 -0.11
N SER A 318 18.87 -1.42 0.63
CA SER A 318 17.55 -1.08 0.10
C SER A 318 17.02 0.17 0.80
N PRO A 319 17.50 1.35 0.41
CA PRO A 319 16.96 2.61 0.92
C PRO A 319 15.46 2.65 0.70
N ASP A 320 14.73 3.03 1.74
CA ASP A 320 13.28 3.11 1.71
C ASP A 320 12.81 4.46 2.24
N ASN A 321 11.61 4.87 1.85
CA ASN A 321 11.04 6.16 2.16
C ASN A 321 10.46 6.18 3.61
N TRP A 322 10.09 5.03 4.16
CA TRP A 322 9.54 4.88 5.52
C TRP A 322 10.56 4.95 6.66
N LEU A 323 11.86 4.81 6.38
CA LEU A 323 12.90 4.63 7.41
C LEU A 323 12.88 5.74 8.48
N ARG A 324 12.50 6.96 8.11
CA ARG A 324 12.46 8.11 9.02
C ARG A 324 11.34 8.03 10.06
N VAL A 325 10.22 7.41 9.72
CA VAL A 325 8.96 7.49 10.48
C VAL A 325 8.68 6.23 11.28
N ASP A 326 9.24 5.09 10.84
CA ASP A 326 9.06 3.80 11.48
C ASP A 326 9.56 3.78 12.95
N PRO A 327 8.69 3.45 13.93
CA PRO A 327 9.06 3.23 15.33
C PRO A 327 9.96 2.04 15.62
N LEU A 328 9.90 0.99 14.81
CA LEU A 328 10.70 -0.22 15.06
C LEU A 328 12.20 0.02 14.83
N LEU A 329 12.54 1.10 14.12
CA LEU A 329 13.90 1.56 13.87
C LEU A 329 14.42 2.58 14.90
N ASP A 330 13.62 2.94 15.92
CA ASP A 330 14.03 3.85 17.00
C ASP A 330 15.41 3.51 17.62
N PRO A 331 15.78 2.23 17.83
CA PRO A 331 17.11 1.87 18.34
C PRO A 331 18.31 2.30 17.48
N LEU A 332 18.08 2.69 16.21
CA LEU A 332 19.11 3.13 15.28
C LEU A 332 19.13 4.65 15.07
N ARG A 333 18.18 5.43 15.61
CA ARG A 333 18.03 6.86 15.27
C ARG A 333 19.23 7.74 15.67
N ASP A 334 19.97 7.34 16.70
CA ASP A 334 21.17 8.03 17.16
C ASP A 334 22.43 7.65 16.35
N GLU A 335 22.34 6.64 15.49
CA GLU A 335 23.46 6.21 14.64
C GLU A 335 23.68 7.23 13.51
N THR A 336 24.89 7.77 13.40
CA THR A 336 25.25 8.71 12.31
C THR A 336 25.05 8.09 10.93
N ARG A 337 25.24 6.77 10.78
CA ARG A 337 24.96 6.06 9.52
C ARG A 337 23.48 6.09 9.16
N PHE A 338 22.60 5.89 10.15
CA PHE A 338 21.16 5.92 9.95
C PHE A 338 20.67 7.31 9.55
N GLN A 339 21.14 8.35 10.24
CA GLN A 339 20.80 9.74 9.92
C GLN A 339 21.21 10.11 8.48
N LYS A 340 22.40 9.65 8.03
CA LYS A 340 22.85 9.84 6.64
C LYS A 340 22.01 9.06 5.64
N LEU A 341 21.59 7.83 5.97
CA LEU A 341 20.72 7.02 5.12
C LEU A 341 19.36 7.70 4.92
N VAL A 342 18.73 8.14 6.02
CA VAL A 342 17.45 8.87 5.98
C VAL A 342 17.55 10.17 5.17
N ALA A 343 18.62 10.94 5.36
CA ALA A 343 18.83 12.20 4.62
C ALA A 343 18.98 11.99 3.10
N ARG A 344 19.46 10.82 2.65
CA ARG A 344 19.57 10.50 1.21
C ARG A 344 18.20 10.20 0.59
N SER A 345 17.30 9.57 1.35
CA SER A 345 15.94 9.27 0.90
C SER A 345 15.06 10.53 0.79
N PHE A 346 15.37 11.61 1.53
CA PHE A 346 14.62 12.88 1.45
C PHE A 346 15.57 14.08 1.42
N PRO A 347 16.12 14.44 0.25
CA PRO A 347 16.94 15.64 0.16
C PRO A 347 16.06 16.87 0.47
N GLU A 348 16.46 17.67 1.45
CA GLU A 348 15.74 18.90 1.87
C GLU A 348 15.62 19.93 0.72
N ASN A 349 16.44 19.77 -0.33
CA ASN A 349 16.30 20.43 -1.62
C ASN A 349 16.63 19.41 -2.73
N PRO A 350 15.67 18.89 -3.50
CA PRO A 350 16.00 18.15 -4.71
C PRO A 350 16.72 19.08 -5.71
N PRO A 351 17.71 18.58 -6.46
CA PRO A 351 18.56 19.37 -7.35
C PRO A 351 17.80 20.11 -8.45
#